data_AF-A0A524N2T6-F1
#
_entry.id   AF-A0A524N2T6-F1
#
_cell.length_a   1.000
_cell.length_b   1.000
_cell.length_c   1.000
_cell.angle_alpha   90.00
_cell.angle_beta   90.00
_cell.angle_gamma   90.00
#
_symmetry.space_group_name_H-M   'P 1'
#
loop_
_entity.id
_entity.type
_entity.pdbx_description
1 polymer ?
#
loop_
_entity_poly.entity_id
_entity_poly.type
_entity_poly.pdbx_seq_one_letter_code
_entity_poly.pdbx_strand_id
1 'polypeptide(L)'
;MKIWPQVLRASQQERWAMTMFKNSRLVVGVIAATFFMAGAALSQQVSQSEAGASAGRYEAIISQLDEGGDLMVIANVEGALKDVVEKLLGAAAEISGATQKPGAEKAHETLTKLNAFLDKNGFYAIDGFGLSVVPREDGNNSIKYFLGRDSAAAGMPLWRATVGGRSRELASLSFVPDDAVMVRTGTADIPVLWQLIRSAVKEVLSAEASAEFNEGLAAMARTKGIDLDKIMGSLSDEILISAQFSKESTISIPTPEGPKPFPQPSILLGVAVKDGTLPGMLAALISSNTLPHIMTQVSGTTITSINIPGQTPIPMQPSFAMHEGFFLFGSTPQVVASAIKAFDQKTGFVNTPEFKKAFAGLAMVNNGIIYASAEFSEQIREIQMMSMANAPGAEGKAVAKIMTELFGLRPYSTAMVILNKRDGVVFDGTSPYGGKEVVASAMVAPVGIMAAIAIPSFVKARTSAQRNSCVNNLRQIDSAKEQWALEQSLSEGDHVDPVGMAQYIRGNRLPSCPQGGIYTINPVGANPECSIPGHRLR
;
A
#
# COMPACT_ATOMS: atom_id res chain seq x y z
N MET A 1 -61.24 46.19 14.50
CA MET A 1 -60.06 46.96 14.08
C MET A 1 -58.80 46.25 14.58
N LYS A 2 -57.92 45.84 13.65
CA LYS A 2 -56.48 45.48 13.78
C LYS A 2 -56.13 44.35 14.77
N ILE A 3 -56.04 43.08 14.37
CA ILE A 3 -55.03 42.39 13.52
C ILE A 3 -53.62 42.40 14.14
N TRP A 4 -53.31 41.30 14.82
CA TRP A 4 -51.97 40.74 15.06
C TRP A 4 -51.61 39.82 13.87
N PRO A 5 -50.36 39.81 13.36
CA PRO A 5 -49.86 38.66 12.63
C PRO A 5 -48.63 38.04 13.32
N GLN A 6 -48.80 36.81 13.78
CA GLN A 6 -47.73 35.83 13.93
C GLN A 6 -47.33 35.34 12.54
N VAL A 7 -46.05 35.49 12.17
CA VAL A 7 -45.51 34.96 10.92
C VAL A 7 -44.15 34.28 11.20
N LEU A 8 -44.15 32.97 10.92
CA LEU A 8 -43.02 32.09 10.57
C LEU A 8 -41.99 31.68 11.65
N ARG A 9 -42.34 30.63 12.41
CA ARG A 9 -41.36 29.60 12.82
C ARG A 9 -41.53 28.39 11.90
N ALA A 10 -40.66 28.25 10.90
CA ALA A 10 -40.53 27.01 10.14
C ALA A 10 -40.17 25.87 11.10
N SER A 11 -40.94 24.78 11.06
CA SER A 11 -40.78 23.66 11.99
C SER A 11 -39.47 22.91 11.69
N GLN A 12 -38.91 22.26 12.72
CA GLN A 12 -37.66 21.50 12.64
C GLN A 12 -37.70 20.43 11.52
N GLN A 13 -38.90 19.94 11.16
CA GLN A 13 -39.15 18.96 10.10
C GLN A 13 -38.85 19.50 8.68
N GLU A 14 -39.13 20.78 8.40
CA GLU A 14 -38.82 21.43 7.12
C GLU A 14 -37.31 21.66 6.93
N ARG A 15 -36.59 21.91 8.04
CA ARG A 15 -35.12 22.01 8.03
C ARG A 15 -34.47 20.66 7.75
N TRP A 16 -35.03 19.56 8.25
CA TRP A 16 -34.58 18.20 7.93
C TRP A 16 -34.86 17.83 6.46
N ALA A 17 -36.05 18.17 5.93
CA ALA A 17 -36.40 17.94 4.53
C ALA A 17 -35.51 18.73 3.55
N MET A 18 -35.22 20.02 3.82
CA MET A 18 -34.30 20.80 2.98
C MET A 18 -32.83 20.34 3.06
N THR A 19 -32.40 19.78 4.19
CA THR A 19 -31.05 19.22 4.34
C THR A 19 -30.94 17.88 3.61
N MET A 20 -31.97 17.03 3.66
CA MET A 20 -32.07 15.84 2.81
C MET A 20 -32.16 16.19 1.33
N PHE A 21 -32.88 17.26 0.93
CA PHE A 21 -32.95 17.70 -0.47
C PHE A 21 -31.64 18.33 -0.98
N LYS A 22 -30.86 18.98 -0.12
CA LYS A 22 -29.51 19.46 -0.48
C LYS A 22 -28.50 18.31 -0.59
N ASN A 23 -28.57 17.34 0.31
CA ASN A 23 -27.72 16.15 0.27
C ASN A 23 -28.10 15.23 -0.91
N SER A 24 -29.38 15.13 -1.27
CA SER A 24 -29.83 14.36 -2.44
C SER A 24 -29.38 15.00 -3.75
N ARG A 25 -29.34 16.34 -3.87
CA ARG A 25 -28.77 17.03 -5.05
C ARG A 25 -27.26 16.85 -5.18
N LEU A 26 -26.54 16.74 -4.05
CA LEU A 26 -25.11 16.44 -4.05
C LEU A 26 -24.85 15.00 -4.49
N VAL A 27 -25.63 14.03 -3.97
CA VAL A 27 -25.53 12.61 -4.33
C VAL A 27 -25.95 12.39 -5.79
N VAL A 28 -27.06 12.98 -6.24
CA VAL A 28 -27.49 12.94 -7.65
C VAL A 28 -26.48 13.63 -8.56
N GLY A 29 -25.85 14.72 -8.12
CA GLY A 29 -24.78 15.41 -8.86
C GLY A 29 -23.51 14.57 -8.99
N VAL A 30 -23.10 13.87 -7.93
CA VAL A 30 -21.94 12.96 -7.95
C VAL A 30 -22.22 11.74 -8.81
N ILE A 31 -23.42 11.16 -8.69
CA ILE A 31 -23.85 10.03 -9.53
C ILE A 31 -23.89 10.46 -11.01
N ALA A 32 -24.50 11.61 -11.33
CA ALA A 32 -24.56 12.14 -12.69
C ALA A 32 -23.16 12.47 -13.25
N ALA A 33 -22.26 13.04 -12.45
CA ALA A 33 -20.87 13.28 -12.85
C ALA A 33 -20.10 11.97 -13.08
N THR A 34 -20.35 10.94 -12.27
CA THR A 34 -19.76 9.60 -12.43
C THR A 34 -20.27 8.93 -13.71
N PHE A 35 -21.58 8.99 -13.98
CA PHE A 35 -22.17 8.49 -15.23
C PHE A 35 -21.70 9.29 -16.45
N PHE A 36 -21.53 10.60 -16.35
CA PHE A 36 -21.01 11.44 -17.43
C PHE A 36 -19.53 11.17 -17.70
N MET A 37 -18.69 10.99 -16.67
CA MET A 37 -17.29 10.60 -16.81
C MET A 37 -17.13 9.18 -17.36
N ALA A 38 -17.96 8.23 -16.90
CA ALA A 38 -18.01 6.88 -17.45
C ALA A 38 -18.47 6.88 -18.93
N GLY A 39 -19.49 7.68 -19.26
CA GLY A 39 -19.95 7.89 -20.64
C GLY A 39 -18.88 8.55 -21.52
N ALA A 40 -18.16 9.54 -21.01
CA ALA A 40 -17.05 10.19 -21.70
C ALA A 40 -15.89 9.21 -21.95
N ALA A 41 -15.56 8.34 -20.97
CA ALA A 41 -14.57 7.29 -21.12
C ALA A 41 -15.00 6.22 -22.13
N LEU A 42 -16.28 5.83 -22.15
CA LEU A 42 -16.85 4.91 -23.14
C LEU A 42 -16.98 5.50 -24.55
N SER A 43 -16.98 6.83 -24.67
CA SER A 43 -17.03 7.55 -25.96
C SER A 43 -15.67 7.93 -26.52
N GLN A 44 -14.57 7.63 -25.80
CA GLN A 44 -13.23 7.85 -26.35
C GLN A 44 -12.98 6.87 -27.49
N GLN A 45 -12.52 7.41 -28.61
CA GLN A 45 -12.16 6.63 -29.78
C GLN A 45 -10.86 5.86 -29.46
N VAL A 46 -10.99 4.60 -29.06
CA VAL A 46 -9.86 3.71 -28.77
C VAL A 46 -9.28 3.20 -30.10
N SER A 47 -7.97 2.98 -30.13
CA SER A 47 -7.29 2.27 -31.22
C SER A 47 -8.04 0.97 -31.56
N GLN A 48 -8.44 0.80 -32.82
CA GLN A 48 -9.19 -0.39 -33.25
C GLN A 48 -8.25 -1.61 -33.29
N SER A 49 -8.50 -2.60 -32.44
CA SER A 49 -7.87 -3.92 -32.55
C SER A 49 -8.36 -4.64 -33.81
N GLU A 50 -7.48 -5.36 -34.50
CA GLU A 50 -7.91 -6.24 -35.60
C GLU A 50 -8.86 -7.35 -35.10
N ALA A 51 -10.03 -7.48 -35.73
CA ALA A 51 -11.11 -8.35 -35.25
C ALA A 51 -10.69 -9.84 -35.11
N GLY A 52 -9.88 -10.37 -36.02
CA GLY A 52 -9.40 -11.75 -35.99
C GLY A 52 -8.42 -12.02 -34.85
N ALA A 53 -7.49 -11.09 -34.61
CA ALA A 53 -6.54 -11.18 -33.50
C ALA A 53 -7.25 -11.12 -32.14
N SER A 54 -8.32 -10.30 -32.03
CA SER A 54 -9.12 -10.20 -30.81
C SER A 54 -9.87 -11.50 -30.49
N ALA A 55 -10.41 -12.21 -31.49
CA ALA A 55 -11.11 -13.47 -31.28
C ALA A 55 -10.16 -14.58 -30.79
N GLY A 56 -8.99 -14.73 -31.41
CA GLY A 56 -8.00 -15.72 -30.99
C GLY A 56 -7.48 -15.48 -29.55
N ARG A 57 -7.28 -14.22 -29.16
CA ARG A 57 -6.89 -13.88 -27.77
C ARG A 57 -8.01 -14.14 -26.78
N TYR A 58 -9.25 -13.86 -27.15
CA TYR A 58 -10.41 -14.16 -26.31
C TYR A 58 -10.48 -15.65 -25.98
N GLU A 59 -10.35 -16.52 -26.99
CA GLU A 59 -10.32 -17.98 -26.81
C GLU A 59 -9.10 -18.42 -25.98
N ALA A 60 -7.93 -17.85 -26.24
CA ALA A 60 -6.73 -18.14 -25.46
C ALA A 60 -6.90 -17.79 -23.97
N ILE A 61 -7.51 -16.65 -23.65
CA ILE A 61 -7.79 -16.25 -22.26
C ILE A 61 -8.81 -17.20 -21.62
N ILE A 62 -9.93 -17.50 -22.29
CA ILE A 62 -10.96 -18.42 -21.75
C ILE A 62 -10.36 -19.78 -21.42
N SER A 63 -9.47 -20.31 -22.25
CA SER A 63 -8.85 -21.62 -22.04
C SER A 63 -8.06 -21.74 -20.72
N GLN A 64 -7.75 -20.61 -20.07
CA GLN A 64 -7.05 -20.53 -18.80
C GLN A 64 -7.99 -20.38 -17.60
N LEU A 65 -9.28 -20.15 -17.83
CA LEU A 65 -10.27 -19.82 -16.82
C LEU A 65 -11.23 -20.98 -16.58
N ASP A 66 -11.97 -20.91 -15.47
CA ASP A 66 -13.02 -21.85 -15.14
C ASP A 66 -14.39 -21.28 -15.53
N GLU A 67 -15.15 -22.05 -16.30
CA GLU A 67 -16.52 -21.72 -16.68
C GLU A 67 -17.53 -22.09 -15.58
N GLY A 68 -18.77 -21.57 -15.71
CA GLY A 68 -19.88 -21.95 -14.84
C GLY A 68 -19.87 -21.32 -13.44
N GLY A 69 -19.08 -20.27 -13.22
CA GLY A 69 -18.99 -19.55 -11.95
C GLY A 69 -19.86 -18.29 -11.83
N ASP A 70 -19.65 -17.58 -10.73
CA ASP A 70 -20.33 -16.32 -10.38
C ASP A 70 -19.75 -15.10 -11.11
N LEU A 71 -18.51 -15.20 -11.61
CA LEU A 71 -17.84 -14.13 -12.33
C LEU A 71 -16.87 -14.69 -13.36
N MET A 72 -16.90 -14.11 -14.56
CA MET A 72 -15.87 -14.28 -15.57
C MET A 72 -15.59 -12.92 -16.23
N VAL A 73 -14.33 -12.50 -16.24
CA VAL A 73 -13.85 -11.28 -16.87
C VAL A 73 -12.80 -11.66 -17.90
N ILE A 74 -12.98 -11.15 -19.12
CA ILE A 74 -12.03 -11.34 -20.23
C ILE A 74 -11.79 -9.95 -20.81
N ALA A 75 -10.53 -9.54 -20.85
CA ALA A 75 -10.14 -8.26 -21.40
C ALA A 75 -8.91 -8.41 -22.28
N ASN A 76 -9.02 -7.91 -23.52
CA ASN A 76 -7.86 -7.60 -24.34
C ASN A 76 -7.25 -6.29 -23.80
N VAL A 77 -6.00 -6.37 -23.37
CA VAL A 77 -5.26 -5.25 -22.78
C VAL A 77 -3.98 -4.95 -23.55
N GLU A 78 -3.86 -5.45 -24.78
CA GLU A 78 -2.77 -5.15 -25.70
C GLU A 78 -2.55 -3.64 -25.80
N GLY A 79 -1.31 -3.21 -25.57
CA GLY A 79 -0.94 -1.80 -25.62
C GLY A 79 -1.47 -0.95 -24.45
N ALA A 80 -2.46 -1.42 -23.68
CA ALA A 80 -3.10 -0.63 -22.63
C ALA A 80 -2.11 -0.17 -21.55
N LEU A 81 -1.20 -1.05 -21.13
CA LEU A 81 -0.17 -0.70 -20.16
C LEU A 81 0.81 0.35 -20.72
N LYS A 82 1.18 0.23 -21.99
CA LYS A 82 2.07 1.18 -22.67
C LYS A 82 1.41 2.56 -22.78
N ASP A 83 0.15 2.61 -23.22
CA ASP A 83 -0.63 3.83 -23.32
C ASP A 83 -0.76 4.56 -21.98
N VAL A 84 -1.02 3.82 -20.89
CA VAL A 84 -1.12 4.40 -19.55
C VAL A 84 0.21 4.99 -19.10
N VAL A 85 1.32 4.27 -19.30
CA VAL A 85 2.65 4.78 -18.93
C VAL A 85 3.01 5.99 -19.78
N GLU A 86 2.80 5.96 -21.09
CA GLU A 86 3.09 7.10 -21.97
C GLU A 86 2.26 8.34 -21.61
N LYS A 87 0.98 8.18 -21.26
CA LYS A 87 0.14 9.28 -20.75
C LYS A 87 0.67 9.87 -19.45
N LEU A 88 1.08 9.01 -18.50
CA LEU A 88 1.66 9.46 -17.23
C LEU A 88 2.98 10.21 -17.45
N LEU A 89 3.82 9.73 -18.37
CA LEU A 89 5.07 10.38 -18.75
C LEU A 89 4.83 11.75 -19.41
N GLY A 90 3.85 11.83 -20.31
CA GLY A 90 3.44 13.09 -20.94
C GLY A 90 2.95 14.12 -19.91
N ALA A 91 2.07 13.72 -19.00
CA ALA A 91 1.58 14.60 -17.93
C ALA A 91 2.72 15.09 -17.00
N ALA A 92 3.66 14.20 -16.66
CA ALA A 92 4.83 14.57 -15.86
C ALA A 92 5.74 15.58 -16.60
N ALA A 93 5.90 15.44 -17.91
CA ALA A 93 6.67 16.38 -18.74
C ALA A 93 6.00 17.76 -18.79
N GLU A 94 4.69 17.83 -18.98
CA GLU A 94 3.93 19.09 -18.99
C GLU A 94 4.03 19.84 -17.66
N ILE A 95 3.85 19.14 -16.52
CA ILE A 95 3.97 19.73 -15.18
C ILE A 95 5.39 20.26 -14.95
N SER A 96 6.40 19.53 -15.41
CA SER A 96 7.81 19.92 -15.25
C SER A 96 8.14 21.16 -16.11
N GLY A 97 7.66 21.20 -17.35
CA GLY A 97 7.80 22.35 -18.25
C GLY A 97 7.09 23.61 -17.73
N ALA A 98 5.88 23.46 -17.19
CA ALA A 98 5.12 24.56 -16.60
C ALA A 98 5.76 25.15 -15.33
N THR A 99 6.57 24.38 -14.61
CA THR A 99 7.18 24.80 -13.33
C THR A 99 8.62 25.31 -13.45
N GLN A 100 9.24 25.27 -14.64
CA GLN A 100 10.64 25.67 -14.92
C GLN A 100 11.63 25.22 -13.84
N LYS A 101 11.43 24.02 -13.28
CA LYS A 101 12.28 23.52 -12.19
C LYS A 101 13.67 23.16 -12.73
N PRO A 102 14.77 23.55 -12.05
CA PRO A 102 16.10 23.07 -12.39
C PRO A 102 16.14 21.54 -12.40
N GLY A 103 16.66 20.94 -13.48
CA GLY A 103 16.76 19.48 -13.63
C GLY A 103 15.56 18.78 -14.29
N ALA A 104 14.50 19.50 -14.67
CA ALA A 104 13.34 18.95 -15.37
C ALA A 104 13.68 18.22 -16.68
N GLU A 105 14.59 18.76 -17.49
CA GLU A 105 15.02 18.15 -18.75
C GLU A 105 15.74 16.81 -18.54
N LYS A 106 16.67 16.75 -17.56
CA LYS A 106 17.37 15.52 -17.20
C LYS A 106 16.41 14.44 -16.69
N ALA A 107 15.40 14.84 -15.90
CA ALA A 107 14.37 13.93 -15.42
C ALA A 107 13.52 13.38 -16.57
N HIS A 108 13.14 14.23 -17.53
CA HIS A 108 12.40 13.81 -18.73
C HIS A 108 13.22 12.83 -19.59
N GLU A 109 14.50 13.12 -19.85
CA GLU A 109 15.38 12.23 -20.59
C GLU A 109 15.52 10.86 -19.91
N THR A 110 15.70 10.84 -18.58
CA THR A 110 15.79 9.60 -17.79
C THR A 110 14.51 8.78 -17.89
N LEU A 111 13.34 9.43 -17.80
CA LEU A 111 12.05 8.77 -17.93
C LEU A 111 11.81 8.18 -19.33
N THR A 112 12.24 8.89 -20.39
CA THR A 112 12.16 8.40 -21.78
C THR A 112 13.05 7.18 -21.97
N LYS A 113 14.29 7.20 -21.46
CA LYS A 113 15.19 6.03 -21.48
C LYS A 113 14.62 4.86 -20.69
N LEU A 114 14.01 5.11 -19.53
CA LEU A 114 13.34 4.09 -18.73
C LEU A 114 12.20 3.44 -19.50
N ASN A 115 11.36 4.23 -20.18
CA ASN A 115 10.25 3.71 -20.97
C ASN A 115 10.75 2.77 -22.08
N ALA A 116 11.78 3.20 -22.83
CA ALA A 116 12.41 2.39 -23.87
C ALA A 116 13.05 1.11 -23.30
N PHE A 117 13.69 1.20 -22.12
CA PHE A 117 14.26 0.06 -21.43
C PHE A 117 13.20 -0.96 -20.98
N LEU A 118 12.06 -0.50 -20.46
CA LEU A 118 10.94 -1.36 -20.06
C LEU A 118 10.35 -2.09 -21.27
N ASP A 119 10.18 -1.40 -22.40
CA ASP A 119 9.70 -1.99 -23.65
C ASP A 119 10.64 -3.11 -24.14
N LYS A 120 11.94 -2.79 -24.25
CA LYS A 120 13.00 -3.74 -24.64
C LYS A 120 13.06 -5.00 -23.78
N ASN A 121 12.66 -4.94 -22.51
CA ASN A 121 12.71 -6.05 -21.56
C ASN A 121 11.36 -6.75 -21.34
N GLY A 122 10.35 -6.44 -22.17
CA GLY A 122 9.08 -7.17 -22.21
C GLY A 122 8.05 -6.76 -21.16
N PHE A 123 8.20 -5.58 -20.54
CA PHE A 123 7.23 -5.05 -19.57
C PHE A 123 5.86 -4.79 -20.22
N TYR A 124 5.85 -4.29 -21.46
CA TYR A 124 4.63 -4.01 -22.22
C TYR A 124 4.12 -5.20 -23.04
N ALA A 125 4.70 -6.39 -22.86
CA ALA A 125 4.29 -7.58 -23.61
C ALA A 125 2.93 -8.16 -23.15
N ILE A 126 2.32 -7.58 -22.12
CA ILE A 126 1.00 -7.98 -21.62
C ILE A 126 -0.05 -7.65 -22.67
N ASP A 127 -0.87 -8.64 -23.02
CA ASP A 127 -1.90 -8.54 -24.05
C ASP A 127 -3.28 -9.03 -23.61
N GLY A 128 -3.36 -9.76 -22.49
CA GLY A 128 -4.59 -10.36 -22.02
C GLY A 128 -4.76 -10.29 -20.50
N PHE A 129 -6.00 -10.13 -20.07
CA PHE A 129 -6.38 -10.30 -18.67
C PHE A 129 -7.62 -11.19 -18.58
N GLY A 130 -7.53 -12.20 -17.73
CA GLY A 130 -8.62 -13.13 -17.41
C GLY A 130 -8.82 -13.24 -15.91
N LEU A 131 -10.08 -13.37 -15.50
CA LEU A 131 -10.45 -13.69 -14.12
C LEU A 131 -11.70 -14.58 -14.13
N SER A 132 -11.69 -15.67 -13.37
CA SER A 132 -12.88 -16.46 -13.09
C SER A 132 -13.03 -16.73 -11.60
N VAL A 133 -14.28 -16.75 -11.13
CA VAL A 133 -14.63 -17.10 -9.74
C VAL A 133 -15.78 -18.10 -9.77
N VAL A 134 -15.54 -19.31 -9.25
CA VAL A 134 -16.50 -20.41 -9.22
C VAL A 134 -16.76 -20.83 -7.77
N PRO A 135 -18.00 -20.78 -7.27
CA PRO A 135 -18.34 -21.24 -5.92
C PRO A 135 -18.01 -22.72 -5.71
N ARG A 136 -17.62 -23.06 -4.47
CA ARG A 136 -17.30 -24.44 -4.06
C ARG A 136 -18.24 -24.90 -2.96
N GLU A 137 -18.39 -26.22 -2.82
CA GLU A 137 -19.21 -26.83 -1.76
C GLU A 137 -18.67 -26.57 -0.34
N ASP A 138 -17.36 -26.30 -0.20
CA ASP A 138 -16.70 -26.01 1.08
C ASP A 138 -16.92 -24.57 1.59
N GLY A 139 -17.70 -23.76 0.87
CA GLY A 139 -18.00 -22.37 1.20
C GLY A 139 -16.96 -21.35 0.72
N ASN A 140 -15.84 -21.79 0.13
CA ASN A 140 -14.91 -20.93 -0.58
C ASN A 140 -15.29 -20.83 -2.07
N ASN A 141 -14.47 -20.11 -2.84
CA ASN A 141 -14.55 -20.01 -4.29
C ASN A 141 -13.23 -20.45 -4.89
N SER A 142 -13.27 -21.23 -5.97
CA SER A 142 -12.12 -21.37 -6.87
C SER A 142 -11.95 -20.06 -7.62
N ILE A 143 -10.74 -19.55 -7.67
CA ILE A 143 -10.41 -18.28 -8.32
C ILE A 143 -9.20 -18.46 -9.22
N LYS A 144 -9.32 -18.00 -10.47
CA LYS A 144 -8.20 -17.95 -11.40
C LYS A 144 -7.97 -16.54 -11.91
N TYR A 145 -6.72 -16.13 -11.94
CA TYR A 145 -6.28 -14.94 -12.67
C TYR A 145 -5.36 -15.39 -13.79
N PHE A 146 -5.54 -14.83 -14.98
CA PHE A 146 -4.63 -15.02 -16.10
C PHE A 146 -4.12 -13.66 -16.57
N LEU A 147 -2.81 -13.51 -16.57
CA LEU A 147 -2.12 -12.40 -17.20
C LEU A 147 -1.49 -12.91 -18.49
N GLY A 148 -2.17 -12.67 -19.60
CA GLY A 148 -1.68 -13.01 -20.94
C GLY A 148 -0.50 -12.13 -21.34
N ARG A 149 0.42 -12.72 -22.09
CA ARG A 149 1.52 -11.99 -22.74
C ARG A 149 1.86 -12.61 -24.09
N ASP A 150 2.58 -11.82 -24.89
CA ASP A 150 3.28 -12.34 -26.06
C ASP A 150 4.22 -13.50 -25.66
N SER A 151 3.99 -14.67 -26.27
CA SER A 151 4.76 -15.89 -26.06
C SER A 151 6.27 -15.74 -26.32
N ALA A 152 6.68 -14.78 -27.16
CA ALA A 152 8.09 -14.47 -27.42
C ALA A 152 8.74 -13.75 -26.23
N ALA A 153 7.96 -13.03 -25.43
CA ALA A 153 8.45 -12.31 -24.25
C ALA A 153 8.69 -13.24 -23.04
N ALA A 154 8.17 -14.47 -23.05
CA ALA A 154 8.29 -15.41 -21.93
C ALA A 154 9.72 -15.66 -21.44
N GLY A 155 10.68 -15.64 -22.37
CA GLY A 155 12.11 -15.83 -22.07
C GLY A 155 12.86 -14.56 -21.68
N MET A 156 12.22 -13.39 -21.75
CA MET A 156 12.88 -12.11 -21.49
C MET A 156 13.27 -11.96 -20.01
N PRO A 157 14.34 -11.18 -19.72
CA PRO A 157 14.89 -11.07 -18.39
C PRO A 157 13.88 -10.69 -17.31
N LEU A 158 12.95 -9.77 -17.59
CA LEU A 158 11.95 -9.32 -16.62
C LEU A 158 11.03 -10.47 -16.17
N TRP A 159 10.53 -11.28 -17.10
CA TRP A 159 9.63 -12.38 -16.79
C TRP A 159 10.37 -13.51 -16.07
N ARG A 160 11.58 -13.85 -16.51
CA ARG A 160 12.44 -14.81 -15.80
C ARG A 160 12.79 -14.37 -14.39
N ALA A 161 13.09 -13.08 -14.21
CA ALA A 161 13.46 -12.50 -12.92
C ALA A 161 12.31 -12.53 -11.91
N THR A 162 11.06 -12.46 -12.36
CA THR A 162 9.90 -12.23 -11.48
C THR A 162 9.03 -13.47 -11.25
N VAL A 163 8.87 -14.33 -12.27
CA VAL A 163 8.03 -15.54 -12.21
C VAL A 163 8.80 -16.82 -12.53
N GLY A 164 10.12 -16.72 -12.71
CA GLY A 164 11.03 -17.83 -12.91
C GLY A 164 10.92 -18.50 -14.28
N GLY A 165 11.40 -19.74 -14.37
CA GLY A 165 11.41 -20.55 -15.59
C GLY A 165 10.18 -21.46 -15.72
N ARG A 166 10.42 -22.71 -16.10
CA ARG A 166 9.36 -23.74 -16.15
C ARG A 166 8.91 -24.15 -14.75
N SER A 167 7.66 -24.56 -14.62
CA SER A 167 7.11 -25.12 -13.39
C SER A 167 7.88 -26.36 -12.94
N ARG A 168 8.02 -26.53 -11.62
CA ARG A 168 8.70 -27.65 -10.96
C ARG A 168 8.13 -27.88 -9.55
N GLU A 169 8.56 -28.95 -8.90
CA GLU A 169 8.36 -29.07 -7.45
C GLU A 169 9.28 -28.08 -6.72
N LEU A 170 8.72 -27.29 -5.80
CA LEU A 170 9.46 -26.27 -5.06
C LEU A 170 10.15 -26.91 -3.85
N ALA A 171 11.47 -27.03 -3.89
CA ALA A 171 12.26 -27.63 -2.81
C ALA A 171 12.15 -26.82 -1.49
N SER A 172 12.01 -25.51 -1.60
CA SER A 172 11.86 -24.61 -0.46
C SER A 172 10.62 -24.89 0.39
N LEU A 173 9.58 -25.50 -0.19
CA LEU A 173 8.35 -25.80 0.53
C LEU A 173 8.55 -26.84 1.64
N SER A 174 9.58 -27.70 1.51
CA SER A 174 9.96 -28.68 2.54
C SER A 174 10.55 -28.04 3.80
N PHE A 175 11.01 -26.79 3.73
CA PHE A 175 11.53 -26.05 4.88
C PHE A 175 10.45 -25.32 5.69
N VAL A 176 9.20 -25.32 5.23
CA VAL A 176 8.14 -24.55 5.89
C VAL A 176 7.70 -25.27 7.17
N PRO A 177 7.82 -24.64 8.36
CA PRO A 177 7.34 -25.21 9.62
C PRO A 177 5.83 -25.50 9.61
N ASP A 178 5.37 -26.47 10.39
CA ASP A 178 3.98 -26.93 10.42
C ASP A 178 2.99 -25.93 11.05
N ASP A 179 3.49 -24.94 11.80
CA ASP A 179 2.75 -23.82 12.38
C ASP A 179 2.74 -22.57 11.47
N ALA A 180 3.09 -22.72 10.20
CA ALA A 180 3.04 -21.62 9.24
C ALA A 180 1.60 -21.13 9.00
N VAL A 181 1.40 -19.83 9.22
CA VAL A 181 0.12 -19.12 9.01
C VAL A 181 0.13 -18.29 7.73
N MET A 182 1.31 -18.00 7.19
CA MET A 182 1.50 -17.37 5.88
C MET A 182 2.69 -18.04 5.17
N VAL A 183 2.53 -18.34 3.88
CA VAL A 183 3.62 -18.89 3.05
C VAL A 183 3.64 -18.19 1.70
N ARG A 184 4.81 -17.74 1.29
CA ARG A 184 5.12 -17.33 -0.08
C ARG A 184 6.40 -18.01 -0.50
N THR A 185 6.30 -18.98 -1.40
CA THR A 185 7.45 -19.55 -2.08
C THR A 185 7.29 -19.38 -3.58
N GLY A 186 8.40 -19.33 -4.31
CA GLY A 186 8.35 -19.42 -5.76
C GLY A 186 9.69 -19.25 -6.43
N THR A 187 9.67 -19.47 -7.73
CA THR A 187 10.81 -19.31 -8.59
C THR A 187 10.98 -17.85 -9.02
N ALA A 188 12.17 -17.31 -8.85
CA ALA A 188 12.56 -15.97 -9.30
C ALA A 188 14.07 -15.97 -9.58
N ASP A 189 14.47 -15.70 -10.82
CA ASP A 189 15.89 -15.72 -11.20
C ASP A 189 16.60 -14.44 -10.71
N ILE A 190 17.06 -14.47 -9.46
CA ILE A 190 17.69 -13.32 -8.79
C ILE A 190 18.96 -12.83 -9.51
N PRO A 191 19.87 -13.70 -10.01
CA PRO A 191 20.98 -13.26 -10.86
C PRO A 191 20.51 -12.48 -12.10
N VAL A 192 19.47 -12.95 -12.80
CA VAL A 192 18.91 -12.23 -13.96
C VAL A 192 18.29 -10.90 -13.55
N LEU A 193 17.57 -10.84 -12.42
CA LEU A 193 17.04 -9.58 -11.88
C LEU A 193 18.17 -8.57 -11.61
N TRP A 194 19.26 -9.03 -11.01
CA TRP A 194 20.41 -8.17 -10.74
C TRP A 194 21.05 -7.65 -12.03
N GLN A 195 21.23 -8.50 -13.05
CA GLN A 195 21.74 -8.06 -14.35
C GLN A 195 20.80 -7.08 -15.05
N LEU A 196 19.49 -7.23 -14.89
CA LEU A 196 18.51 -6.26 -15.38
C LEU A 196 18.68 -4.91 -14.70
N ILE A 197 18.87 -4.88 -13.37
CA ILE A 197 19.16 -3.65 -12.61
C ILE A 197 20.48 -3.02 -13.08
N ARG A 198 21.55 -3.79 -13.23
CA ARG A 198 22.85 -3.29 -13.72
C ARG A 198 22.75 -2.70 -15.12
N SER A 199 21.96 -3.33 -15.99
CA SER A 199 21.69 -2.83 -17.35
C SER A 199 20.85 -1.56 -17.32
N ALA A 200 19.83 -1.49 -16.45
CA ALA A 200 19.01 -0.30 -16.27
C ALA A 200 19.84 0.89 -15.78
N VAL A 201 20.71 0.69 -14.78
CA VAL A 201 21.63 1.73 -14.29
C VAL A 201 22.44 2.31 -15.46
N LYS A 202 23.03 1.44 -16.29
CA LYS A 202 23.87 1.85 -17.42
C LYS A 202 23.10 2.52 -18.56
N GLU A 203 21.91 2.02 -18.90
CA GLU A 203 21.15 2.48 -20.07
C GLU A 203 20.21 3.66 -19.76
N VAL A 204 19.72 3.76 -18.52
CA VAL A 204 18.68 4.72 -18.12
C VAL A 204 19.28 5.94 -17.44
N LEU A 205 20.26 5.77 -16.53
CA LEU A 205 20.81 6.88 -15.76
C LEU A 205 21.81 7.69 -16.59
N SER A 206 22.16 8.89 -16.09
CA SER A 206 23.28 9.65 -16.63
C SER A 206 24.61 8.90 -16.41
N ALA A 207 25.64 9.26 -17.20
CA ALA A 207 26.98 8.68 -17.02
C ALA A 207 27.53 8.93 -15.60
N GLU A 208 27.27 10.12 -15.05
CA GLU A 208 27.64 10.51 -13.69
C GLU A 208 26.94 9.64 -12.64
N ALA A 209 25.60 9.53 -12.69
CA ALA A 209 24.84 8.72 -11.75
C ALA A 209 25.15 7.21 -11.88
N SER A 210 25.43 6.74 -13.09
CA SER A 210 25.91 5.37 -13.32
C SER A 210 27.28 5.13 -12.68
N ALA A 211 28.21 6.08 -12.80
CA ALA A 211 29.52 5.99 -12.18
C ALA A 211 29.41 6.02 -10.65
N GLU A 212 28.59 6.91 -10.09
CA GLU A 212 28.33 6.99 -8.65
C GLU A 212 27.74 5.68 -8.10
N PHE A 213 26.76 5.10 -8.79
CA PHE A 213 26.19 3.81 -8.40
C PHE A 213 27.25 2.71 -8.37
N ASN A 214 28.05 2.58 -9.43
CA ASN A 214 29.09 1.55 -9.53
C ASN A 214 30.20 1.76 -8.49
N GLU A 215 30.59 3.01 -8.23
CA GLU A 215 31.56 3.34 -7.19
C GLU A 215 30.99 3.05 -5.80
N GLY A 216 29.69 3.27 -5.56
CA GLY A 216 29.02 2.87 -4.32
C GLY A 216 29.10 1.37 -4.06
N LEU A 217 28.90 0.54 -5.10
CA LEU A 217 29.08 -0.92 -5.00
C LEU A 217 30.55 -1.30 -4.74
N ALA A 218 31.49 -0.68 -5.46
CA ALA A 218 32.92 -0.94 -5.28
C ALA A 218 33.41 -0.49 -3.90
N ALA A 219 32.92 0.65 -3.40
CA ALA A 219 33.19 1.14 -2.06
C ALA A 219 32.62 0.20 -1.00
N MET A 220 31.42 -0.33 -1.19
CA MET A 220 30.84 -1.33 -0.28
C MET A 220 31.70 -2.61 -0.21
N ALA A 221 32.18 -3.10 -1.35
CA ALA A 221 33.08 -4.24 -1.40
C ALA A 221 34.41 -3.96 -0.69
N ARG A 222 35.03 -2.78 -0.93
CA ARG A 222 36.32 -2.42 -0.32
C ARG A 222 36.24 -2.10 1.17
N THR A 223 35.17 -1.43 1.62
CA THR A 223 35.06 -0.90 2.99
C THR A 223 34.35 -1.86 3.94
N LYS A 224 33.36 -2.61 3.44
CA LYS A 224 32.56 -3.54 4.26
C LYS A 224 32.81 -5.01 3.91
N GLY A 225 33.59 -5.31 2.87
CA GLY A 225 33.77 -6.68 2.39
C GLY A 225 32.51 -7.28 1.73
N ILE A 226 31.51 -6.45 1.41
CA ILE A 226 30.24 -6.88 0.83
C ILE A 226 30.26 -6.66 -0.68
N ASP A 227 30.57 -7.73 -1.42
CA ASP A 227 30.58 -7.73 -2.88
C ASP A 227 29.20 -8.15 -3.42
N LEU A 228 28.33 -7.17 -3.69
CA LEU A 228 26.95 -7.43 -4.09
C LEU A 228 26.85 -8.19 -5.42
N ASP A 229 27.80 -8.00 -6.35
CA ASP A 229 27.82 -8.75 -7.60
C ASP A 229 28.03 -10.24 -7.36
N LYS A 230 28.97 -10.58 -6.49
CA LYS A 230 29.21 -11.98 -6.09
C LYS A 230 28.04 -12.56 -5.32
N ILE A 231 27.47 -11.81 -4.37
CA ILE A 231 26.30 -12.28 -3.60
C ILE A 231 25.15 -12.60 -4.55
N MET A 232 24.74 -11.64 -5.39
CA MET A 232 23.61 -11.82 -6.29
C MET A 232 23.88 -12.92 -7.32
N GLY A 233 25.14 -13.09 -7.76
CA GLY A 233 25.55 -14.20 -8.63
C GLY A 233 25.49 -15.58 -7.97
N SER A 234 25.75 -15.65 -6.65
CA SER A 234 25.70 -16.88 -5.85
C SER A 234 24.29 -17.37 -5.51
N LEU A 235 23.28 -16.50 -5.63
CA LEU A 235 21.89 -16.87 -5.42
C LEU A 235 21.39 -17.73 -6.59
N SER A 236 20.50 -18.66 -6.29
CA SER A 236 19.76 -19.45 -7.26
C SER A 236 18.38 -18.84 -7.50
N ASP A 237 17.47 -19.61 -8.07
CA ASP A 237 16.19 -19.16 -8.62
C ASP A 237 14.98 -19.48 -7.73
N GLU A 238 15.14 -19.70 -6.44
CA GLU A 238 14.03 -20.04 -5.53
C GLU A 238 14.10 -19.30 -4.20
N ILE A 239 12.96 -18.75 -3.80
CA ILE A 239 12.80 -17.98 -2.57
C ILE A 239 11.65 -18.52 -1.73
N LEU A 240 11.77 -18.35 -0.42
CA LEU A 240 10.77 -18.68 0.58
C LEU A 240 10.63 -17.51 1.56
N ILE A 241 9.39 -17.20 1.88
CA ILE A 241 9.00 -16.36 3.01
C ILE A 241 7.88 -17.11 3.70
N SER A 242 7.96 -17.27 5.01
CA SER A 242 6.82 -17.74 5.79
C SER A 242 6.77 -17.01 7.13
N ALA A 243 5.56 -16.93 7.68
CA ALA A 243 5.34 -16.46 9.03
C ALA A 243 4.63 -17.53 9.84
N GLN A 244 5.00 -17.62 11.11
CA GLN A 244 4.49 -18.58 12.07
C GLN A 244 3.89 -17.82 13.25
N PHE A 245 2.86 -18.41 13.85
CA PHE A 245 2.33 -17.99 15.13
C PHE A 245 2.57 -19.09 16.16
N SER A 246 3.28 -18.74 17.23
CA SER A 246 3.60 -19.70 18.28
C SER A 246 2.33 -20.22 18.96
N LYS A 247 2.25 -21.55 19.10
CA LYS A 247 1.21 -22.23 19.88
C LYS A 247 1.49 -22.22 21.39
N GLU A 248 2.71 -21.85 21.78
CA GLU A 248 3.24 -22.02 23.14
C GLU A 248 3.47 -20.68 23.84
N SER A 249 3.64 -19.59 23.09
CA SER A 249 4.02 -18.28 23.60
C SER A 249 3.16 -17.18 23.00
N THR A 250 2.79 -16.21 23.84
CA THR A 250 2.05 -15.01 23.42
C THR A 250 2.79 -13.77 23.85
N ILE A 251 2.72 -12.72 23.04
CA ILE A 251 3.09 -11.35 23.41
C ILE A 251 1.83 -10.55 23.74
N SER A 252 1.98 -9.44 24.47
CA SER A 252 0.86 -8.55 24.78
C SER A 252 0.88 -7.36 23.81
N ILE A 253 -0.18 -7.21 23.00
CA ILE A 253 -0.32 -6.07 22.09
C ILE A 253 -1.28 -5.04 22.71
N PRO A 254 -0.89 -3.75 22.79
CA PRO A 254 -1.79 -2.72 23.27
C PRO A 254 -2.95 -2.49 22.29
N THR A 255 -4.19 -2.70 22.75
CA THR A 255 -5.41 -2.40 21.97
C THR A 255 -6.23 -1.29 22.63
N PRO A 256 -7.16 -0.62 21.92
CA PRO A 256 -8.07 0.36 22.51
C PRO A 256 -8.93 -0.19 23.67
N GLU A 257 -9.18 -1.50 23.69
CA GLU A 257 -9.95 -2.19 24.73
C GLU A 257 -9.06 -2.71 25.88
N GLY A 258 -7.75 -2.46 25.82
CA GLY A 258 -6.73 -2.95 26.75
C GLY A 258 -5.71 -3.88 26.09
N PRO A 259 -4.64 -4.28 26.80
CA PRO A 259 -3.65 -5.22 26.26
C PRO A 259 -4.30 -6.59 25.98
N LYS A 260 -4.13 -7.13 24.77
CA LYS A 260 -4.64 -8.45 24.40
C LYS A 260 -3.49 -9.43 24.12
N PRO A 261 -3.64 -10.72 24.46
CA PRO A 261 -2.67 -11.74 24.10
C PRO A 261 -2.67 -11.94 22.59
N PHE A 262 -1.48 -11.98 22.00
CA PHE A 262 -1.25 -12.22 20.58
C PHE A 262 -0.22 -13.35 20.43
N PRO A 263 -0.46 -14.39 19.61
CA PRO A 263 0.51 -15.45 19.39
C PRO A 263 1.87 -14.89 18.96
N GLN A 264 2.95 -15.29 19.64
CA GLN A 264 4.26 -14.72 19.33
C GLN A 264 4.64 -15.02 17.86
N PRO A 265 4.84 -13.99 17.02
CA PRO A 265 5.13 -14.21 15.62
C PRO A 265 6.60 -14.54 15.40
N SER A 266 6.88 -15.36 14.39
CA SER A 266 8.22 -15.48 13.81
C SER A 266 8.16 -15.48 12.29
N ILE A 267 9.28 -15.12 11.66
CA ILE A 267 9.42 -15.05 10.21
C ILE A 267 10.61 -15.89 9.80
N LEU A 268 10.41 -16.70 8.76
CA LEU A 268 11.46 -17.42 8.06
C LEU A 268 11.59 -16.89 6.63
N LEU A 269 12.81 -16.58 6.24
CA LEU A 269 13.23 -16.30 4.88
C LEU A 269 14.16 -17.45 4.43
N GLY A 270 13.97 -17.92 3.21
CA GLY A 270 14.83 -18.89 2.57
C GLY A 270 15.21 -18.41 1.18
N VAL A 271 16.45 -18.63 0.76
CA VAL A 271 16.88 -18.43 -0.61
C VAL A 271 17.79 -19.58 -1.01
N ALA A 272 17.52 -20.18 -2.17
CA ALA A 272 18.39 -21.19 -2.73
C ALA A 272 19.73 -20.54 -3.14
N VAL A 273 20.84 -21.22 -2.87
CA VAL A 273 22.20 -20.74 -3.12
C VAL A 273 22.99 -21.77 -3.90
N LYS A 274 23.89 -21.31 -4.76
CA LYS A 274 24.73 -22.15 -5.62
C LYS A 274 25.99 -22.64 -4.92
N ASP A 275 26.49 -21.85 -3.97
CA ASP A 275 27.76 -22.08 -3.31
C ASP A 275 27.84 -21.39 -1.94
N GLY A 276 29.02 -21.46 -1.30
CA GLY A 276 29.28 -20.89 0.02
C GLY A 276 29.56 -19.39 0.06
N THR A 277 29.35 -18.62 -1.02
CA THR A 277 29.69 -17.19 -1.08
C THR A 277 28.91 -16.37 -0.06
N LEU A 278 27.58 -16.46 -0.06
CA LEU A 278 26.71 -15.74 0.89
C LEU A 278 27.04 -16.08 2.36
N PRO A 279 27.08 -17.37 2.77
CA PRO A 279 27.41 -17.71 4.16
C PRO A 279 28.86 -17.35 4.53
N GLY A 280 29.82 -17.49 3.62
CA GLY A 280 31.21 -17.08 3.86
C GLY A 280 31.33 -15.57 4.12
N MET A 281 30.60 -14.76 3.36
CA MET A 281 30.52 -13.32 3.59
C MET A 281 29.86 -12.99 4.94
N LEU A 282 28.75 -13.65 5.29
CA LEU A 282 28.09 -13.42 6.59
C LEU A 282 28.99 -13.80 7.76
N ALA A 283 29.71 -14.92 7.67
CA ALA A 283 30.70 -15.31 8.67
C ALA A 283 31.79 -14.24 8.83
N ALA A 284 32.31 -13.71 7.72
CA ALA A 284 33.32 -12.64 7.74
C ALA A 284 32.79 -11.36 8.40
N LEU A 285 31.55 -10.95 8.10
CA LEU A 285 30.91 -9.75 8.69
C LEU A 285 30.71 -9.88 10.20
N ILE A 286 30.32 -11.06 10.67
CA ILE A 286 30.12 -11.31 12.10
C ILE A 286 31.46 -11.28 12.83
N SER A 287 32.49 -11.90 12.26
CA SER A 287 33.84 -11.88 12.81
C SER A 287 34.45 -10.48 12.82
N SER A 288 34.23 -9.67 11.78
CA SER A 288 34.82 -8.33 11.67
C SER A 288 34.18 -7.30 12.61
N ASN A 289 32.87 -7.42 12.86
CA ASN A 289 32.12 -6.43 13.65
C ASN A 289 31.95 -6.83 15.12
N THR A 290 32.60 -7.91 15.57
CA THR A 290 32.51 -8.45 16.93
C THR A 290 31.08 -8.56 17.46
N LEU A 291 30.12 -8.82 16.56
CA LEU A 291 28.71 -8.91 16.93
C LEU A 291 28.55 -10.12 17.85
N PRO A 292 28.05 -9.93 19.09
CA PRO A 292 27.85 -11.04 20.00
C PRO A 292 26.89 -12.05 19.37
N HIS A 293 27.31 -13.29 19.26
CA HIS A 293 26.54 -14.34 18.61
C HIS A 293 26.70 -15.65 19.37
N ILE A 294 25.74 -16.55 19.17
CA ILE A 294 25.80 -17.91 19.67
C ILE A 294 25.63 -18.88 18.50
N MET A 295 26.30 -20.01 18.58
CA MET A 295 26.20 -21.08 17.59
C MET A 295 25.55 -22.29 18.26
N THR A 296 24.53 -22.83 17.62
CA THR A 296 23.82 -24.03 18.09
C THR A 296 23.78 -25.08 16.97
N GLN A 297 23.61 -26.34 17.33
CA GLN A 297 23.53 -27.45 16.38
C GLN A 297 22.12 -28.01 16.32
N VAL A 298 21.57 -28.16 15.13
CA VAL A 298 20.27 -28.80 14.86
C VAL A 298 20.43 -29.71 13.66
N SER A 299 20.17 -31.01 13.82
CA SER A 299 20.35 -32.01 12.75
C SER A 299 21.71 -31.95 12.03
N GLY A 300 22.79 -31.71 12.78
CA GLY A 300 24.14 -31.56 12.20
C GLY A 300 24.38 -30.24 11.44
N THR A 301 23.41 -29.32 11.47
CA THR A 301 23.52 -27.98 10.90
C THR A 301 23.74 -26.93 11.97
N THR A 302 24.73 -26.08 11.71
CA THR A 302 25.05 -24.95 12.57
C THR A 302 24.08 -23.79 12.33
N ILE A 303 23.37 -23.37 13.38
CA ILE A 303 22.58 -22.14 13.41
C ILE A 303 23.37 -21.06 14.14
N THR A 304 23.65 -19.96 13.46
CA THR A 304 24.30 -18.77 14.03
C THR A 304 23.23 -17.74 14.39
N SER A 305 23.16 -17.36 15.67
CA SER A 305 22.16 -16.41 16.19
C SER A 305 22.85 -15.14 16.67
N ILE A 306 22.39 -13.99 16.19
CA ILE A 306 22.96 -12.67 16.53
C ILE A 306 22.21 -12.12 17.74
N ASN A 307 22.95 -11.74 18.77
CA ASN A 307 22.37 -11.10 19.96
C ASN A 307 22.21 -9.60 19.70
N ILE A 308 20.97 -9.13 19.71
CA ILE A 308 20.66 -7.70 19.63
C ILE A 308 20.62 -7.13 21.05
N PRO A 309 21.41 -6.10 21.38
CA PRO A 309 21.33 -5.43 22.67
C PRO A 309 20.00 -4.67 22.81
N GLY A 310 19.29 -4.87 23.92
CA GLY A 310 18.07 -4.13 24.27
C GLY A 310 16.78 -4.95 24.24
N GLN A 311 15.72 -4.41 24.84
CA GLN A 311 14.39 -5.02 24.80
C GLN A 311 13.62 -4.51 23.58
N THR A 312 13.26 -5.40 22.66
CA THR A 312 12.34 -5.12 21.57
C THR A 312 10.91 -5.47 21.99
N PRO A 313 9.87 -4.76 21.51
CA PRO A 313 8.48 -5.09 21.82
C PRO A 313 8.07 -6.53 21.43
N ILE A 314 8.72 -7.07 20.40
CA ILE A 314 8.61 -8.46 19.96
C ILE A 314 9.99 -9.10 20.15
N PRO A 315 10.12 -10.16 20.97
CA PRO A 315 11.40 -10.86 21.15
C PRO A 315 11.95 -11.33 19.80
N MET A 316 13.12 -10.83 19.41
CA MET A 316 13.79 -11.23 18.17
C MET A 316 15.27 -11.52 18.42
N GLN A 317 15.75 -12.58 17.80
CA GLN A 317 17.15 -12.97 17.79
C GLN A 317 17.46 -13.50 16.38
N PRO A 318 17.78 -12.60 15.43
CA PRO A 318 18.01 -12.97 14.04
C PRO A 318 19.03 -14.09 13.95
N SER A 319 18.65 -15.15 13.25
CA SER A 319 19.42 -16.38 13.18
C SER A 319 19.48 -16.86 11.74
N PHE A 320 20.57 -17.49 11.35
CA PHE A 320 20.69 -18.04 10.01
C PHE A 320 21.46 -19.35 10.00
N ALA A 321 21.21 -20.14 8.95
CA ALA A 321 21.84 -21.42 8.72
C ALA A 321 21.93 -21.73 7.22
N MET A 322 22.87 -22.59 6.87
CA MET A 322 22.97 -23.19 5.54
C MET A 322 22.56 -24.64 5.66
N HIS A 323 21.54 -25.06 4.90
CA HIS A 323 21.05 -26.43 4.94
C HIS A 323 20.58 -26.84 3.54
N GLU A 324 21.13 -27.94 3.02
CA GLU A 324 20.66 -28.59 1.78
C GLU A 324 20.44 -27.63 0.60
N GLY A 325 21.43 -26.75 0.34
CA GLY A 325 21.40 -25.80 -0.77
C GLY A 325 20.57 -24.53 -0.54
N PHE A 326 20.05 -24.33 0.68
CA PHE A 326 19.35 -23.11 1.07
C PHE A 326 20.10 -22.34 2.14
N PHE A 327 20.11 -21.01 1.99
CA PHE A 327 20.36 -20.08 3.07
C PHE A 327 19.03 -19.76 3.76
N LEU A 328 18.92 -20.12 5.03
CA LEU A 328 17.76 -19.85 5.88
C LEU A 328 18.08 -18.71 6.83
N PHE A 329 17.19 -17.75 6.94
CA PHE A 329 17.25 -16.65 7.91
C PHE A 329 15.92 -16.59 8.66
N GLY A 330 15.97 -16.64 9.98
CA GLY A 330 14.82 -16.56 10.86
C GLY A 330 14.89 -15.39 11.81
N SER A 331 13.73 -14.87 12.20
CA SER A 331 13.63 -13.84 13.25
C SER A 331 14.03 -14.37 14.64
N THR A 332 14.04 -15.68 14.82
CA THR A 332 14.46 -16.40 16.03
C THR A 332 15.25 -17.66 15.65
N PRO A 333 16.08 -18.23 16.54
CA PRO A 333 16.73 -19.51 16.26
C PRO A 333 15.73 -20.67 16.17
N GLN A 334 14.59 -20.59 16.87
CA GLN A 334 13.58 -21.64 16.90
C GLN A 334 12.92 -21.84 15.53
N VAL A 335 12.64 -20.77 14.78
CA VAL A 335 12.02 -20.91 13.45
C VAL A 335 13.00 -21.52 12.44
N VAL A 336 14.29 -21.19 12.51
CA VAL A 336 15.33 -21.82 11.67
C VAL A 336 15.49 -23.30 12.02
N ALA A 337 15.52 -23.62 13.32
CA ALA A 337 15.59 -25.00 13.79
C ALA A 337 14.37 -25.83 13.34
N SER A 338 13.18 -25.23 13.38
CA SER A 338 11.94 -25.88 12.95
C SER A 338 11.93 -26.10 11.43
N ALA A 339 12.47 -25.15 10.66
CA ALA A 339 12.62 -25.29 9.21
C ALA A 339 13.56 -26.45 8.82
N ILE A 340 14.70 -26.56 9.49
CA ILE A 340 15.65 -27.67 9.29
C ILE A 340 14.99 -29.01 9.63
N LYS A 341 14.33 -29.10 10.79
CA LYS A 341 13.60 -30.32 11.19
C LYS A 341 12.47 -30.67 10.22
N ALA A 342 11.71 -29.67 9.75
CA ALA A 342 10.64 -29.85 8.79
C ALA A 342 11.14 -30.52 7.50
N PHE A 343 12.33 -30.11 7.03
CA PHE A 343 13.01 -30.69 5.88
C PHE A 343 13.46 -32.13 6.17
N ASP A 344 14.31 -32.32 7.19
CA ASP A 344 14.94 -33.61 7.50
C ASP A 344 13.92 -34.71 7.83
N GLN A 345 12.93 -34.36 8.65
CA GLN A 345 11.96 -35.30 9.21
C GLN A 345 10.70 -35.42 8.36
N LYS A 346 10.54 -34.58 7.34
CA LYS A 346 9.34 -34.48 6.50
C LYS A 346 8.08 -34.24 7.35
N THR A 347 8.18 -33.35 8.33
CA THR A 347 7.10 -32.97 9.25
C THR A 347 6.56 -31.56 9.00
N GLY A 348 7.07 -30.87 7.99
CA GLY A 348 6.67 -29.49 7.66
C GLY A 348 5.24 -29.31 7.17
N PHE A 349 4.89 -28.05 6.91
CA PHE A 349 3.57 -27.55 6.51
C PHE A 349 2.86 -28.39 5.45
N VAL A 350 3.58 -28.91 4.45
CA VAL A 350 3.02 -29.73 3.36
C VAL A 350 2.30 -30.99 3.84
N ASN A 351 2.59 -31.45 5.05
CA ASN A 351 2.00 -32.68 5.60
C ASN A 351 0.75 -32.42 6.43
N THR A 352 0.44 -31.15 6.74
CA THR A 352 -0.67 -30.79 7.63
C THR A 352 -2.04 -31.01 6.94
N PRO A 353 -3.09 -31.30 7.71
CA PRO A 353 -4.46 -31.33 7.19
C PRO A 353 -4.87 -30.00 6.53
N GLU A 354 -4.41 -28.88 7.09
CA GLU A 354 -4.68 -27.53 6.60
C GLU A 354 -4.14 -27.34 5.19
N PHE A 355 -2.87 -27.70 4.95
CA PHE A 355 -2.28 -27.62 3.62
C PHE A 355 -3.02 -28.51 2.62
N LYS A 356 -3.26 -29.78 2.98
CA LYS A 356 -3.96 -30.75 2.11
C LYS A 356 -5.33 -30.26 1.71
N LYS A 357 -6.06 -29.63 2.64
CA LYS A 357 -7.37 -29.03 2.37
C LYS A 357 -7.24 -27.80 1.48
N ALA A 358 -6.34 -26.87 1.81
CA ALA A 358 -6.21 -25.58 1.14
C ALA A 358 -5.71 -25.71 -0.30
N PHE A 359 -4.84 -26.68 -0.58
CA PHE A 359 -4.27 -26.93 -1.91
C PHE A 359 -4.94 -28.08 -2.67
N ALA A 360 -6.08 -28.59 -2.19
CA ALA A 360 -6.80 -29.67 -2.84
C ALA A 360 -7.22 -29.29 -4.27
N GLY A 361 -6.71 -30.04 -5.26
CA GLY A 361 -6.98 -29.82 -6.68
C GLY A 361 -6.04 -28.82 -7.38
N LEU A 362 -5.10 -28.20 -6.66
CA LEU A 362 -4.11 -27.30 -7.25
C LEU A 362 -2.86 -28.05 -7.74
N ALA A 363 -2.22 -27.53 -8.78
CA ALA A 363 -1.02 -28.13 -9.35
C ALA A 363 0.22 -27.91 -8.45
N MET A 364 0.78 -28.98 -7.90
CA MET A 364 1.97 -28.92 -7.04
C MET A 364 3.30 -28.86 -7.81
N VAL A 365 3.26 -29.11 -9.13
CA VAL A 365 4.32 -28.71 -10.05
C VAL A 365 3.98 -27.31 -10.55
N ASN A 366 4.64 -26.29 -9.99
CA ASN A 366 4.29 -24.88 -10.22
C ASN A 366 5.53 -23.97 -10.14
N ASN A 367 5.32 -22.66 -10.24
CA ASN A 367 6.33 -21.61 -10.11
C ASN A 367 6.23 -20.84 -8.80
N GLY A 368 5.25 -21.15 -7.96
CA GLY A 368 5.08 -20.46 -6.69
C GLY A 368 3.79 -20.84 -5.99
N ILE A 369 3.80 -20.64 -4.68
CA ILE A 369 2.66 -20.81 -3.79
C ILE A 369 2.44 -19.51 -3.02
N ILE A 370 1.18 -19.17 -2.80
CA ILE A 370 0.72 -18.13 -1.89
C ILE A 370 -0.27 -18.78 -0.93
N TYR A 371 -0.04 -18.63 0.37
CA TYR A 371 -0.92 -19.10 1.42
C TYR A 371 -1.07 -18.06 2.51
N ALA A 372 -2.29 -17.86 2.96
CA ALA A 372 -2.63 -17.15 4.19
C ALA A 372 -3.75 -17.90 4.90
N SER A 373 -3.57 -18.18 6.19
CA SER A 373 -4.58 -18.81 7.01
C SER A 373 -5.63 -17.80 7.48
N ALA A 374 -6.82 -18.31 7.84
CA ALA A 374 -7.85 -17.49 8.48
C ALA A 374 -7.33 -16.84 9.77
N GLU A 375 -6.53 -17.57 10.56
CA GLU A 375 -5.87 -17.05 11.76
C GLU A 375 -4.95 -15.86 11.44
N PHE A 376 -4.10 -15.98 10.42
CA PHE A 376 -3.24 -14.88 9.98
C PHE A 376 -4.05 -13.63 9.66
N SER A 377 -5.09 -13.79 8.84
CA SER A 377 -5.92 -12.65 8.42
C SER A 377 -6.65 -11.98 9.59
N GLU A 378 -7.10 -12.76 10.58
CA GLU A 378 -7.78 -12.22 11.76
C GLU A 378 -6.83 -11.38 12.62
N GLN A 379 -5.62 -11.90 12.83
CA GLN A 379 -4.59 -11.20 13.59
C GLN A 379 -4.13 -9.91 12.90
N ILE A 380 -3.94 -9.93 11.57
CA ILE A 380 -3.61 -8.72 10.79
C ILE A 380 -4.76 -7.70 10.84
N ARG A 381 -6.02 -8.17 10.78
CA ARG A 381 -7.21 -7.32 10.90
C ARG A 381 -7.25 -6.59 12.24
N GLU A 382 -6.98 -7.28 13.34
CA GLU A 382 -6.90 -6.65 14.66
C GLU A 382 -5.82 -5.56 14.70
N ILE A 383 -4.62 -5.84 14.19
CA ILE A 383 -3.52 -4.86 14.12
C ILE A 383 -3.92 -3.63 13.29
N GLN A 384 -4.54 -3.84 12.12
CA GLN A 384 -5.00 -2.74 11.28
C GLN A 384 -6.07 -1.89 11.98
N MET A 385 -7.05 -2.53 12.64
CA MET A 385 -8.08 -1.82 13.42
C MET A 385 -7.47 -0.99 14.55
N MET A 386 -6.43 -1.47 15.22
CA MET A 386 -5.72 -0.72 16.26
C MET A 386 -5.02 0.52 15.68
N SER A 387 -4.29 0.37 14.57
CA SER A 387 -3.66 1.51 13.88
C SER A 387 -4.70 2.56 13.45
N MET A 388 -5.88 2.10 13.02
CA MET A 388 -7.00 2.93 12.60
C MET A 388 -7.71 3.64 13.77
N ALA A 389 -7.90 2.97 14.90
CA ALA A 389 -8.46 3.58 16.12
C ALA A 389 -7.57 4.70 16.67
N ASN A 390 -6.27 4.59 16.45
CA ASN A 390 -5.26 5.58 16.81
C ASN A 390 -5.05 6.65 15.71
N ALA A 391 -5.86 6.67 14.65
CA ALA A 391 -5.79 7.70 13.64
C ALA A 391 -6.03 9.10 14.25
N PRO A 392 -5.20 10.10 13.92
CA PRO A 392 -5.30 11.43 14.50
C PRO A 392 -6.58 12.15 14.02
N GLY A 393 -7.31 12.75 14.96
CA GLY A 393 -8.49 13.58 14.70
C GLY A 393 -9.76 12.79 14.36
N ALA A 394 -10.90 13.48 14.43
CA ALA A 394 -12.23 12.89 14.15
C ALA A 394 -12.39 12.45 12.69
N GLU A 395 -11.74 13.16 11.76
CA GLU A 395 -11.77 12.87 10.32
C GLU A 395 -11.01 11.57 9.99
N GLY A 396 -9.82 11.37 10.57
CA GLY A 396 -9.05 10.13 10.41
C GLY A 396 -9.82 8.91 10.91
N LYS A 397 -10.51 9.04 12.04
CA LYS A 397 -11.38 7.99 12.59
C LYS A 397 -12.61 7.71 11.72
N ALA A 398 -13.21 8.73 11.11
CA ALA A 398 -14.35 8.55 10.20
C ALA A 398 -13.94 7.85 8.90
N VAL A 399 -12.81 8.26 8.29
CA VAL A 399 -12.25 7.59 7.10
C VAL A 399 -11.89 6.15 7.42
N ALA A 400 -11.23 5.91 8.55
CA ALA A 400 -10.95 4.57 9.04
C ALA A 400 -12.22 3.72 9.13
N LYS A 401 -13.25 4.21 9.81
CA LYS A 401 -14.52 3.49 9.95
C LYS A 401 -15.16 3.15 8.60
N ILE A 402 -15.19 4.11 7.67
CA ILE A 402 -15.73 3.88 6.31
C ILE A 402 -14.91 2.83 5.56
N MET A 403 -13.58 2.89 5.65
CA MET A 403 -12.71 1.88 5.05
C MET A 403 -12.94 0.49 5.67
N THR A 404 -13.15 0.39 6.98
CA THR A 404 -13.52 -0.88 7.63
C THR A 404 -14.89 -1.39 7.20
N GLU A 405 -15.88 -0.51 7.00
CA GLU A 405 -17.21 -0.93 6.55
C GLU A 405 -17.23 -1.33 5.06
N LEU A 406 -16.47 -0.63 4.21
CA LEU A 406 -16.37 -0.90 2.78
C LEU A 406 -15.50 -2.11 2.45
N PHE A 407 -14.36 -2.23 3.14
CA PHE A 407 -13.37 -3.28 2.89
C PHE A 407 -13.37 -4.36 3.96
N GLY A 408 -14.36 -4.35 4.87
CA GLY A 408 -14.47 -5.20 6.05
C GLY A 408 -13.84 -6.55 5.84
N LEU A 409 -12.57 -6.64 6.24
CA LEU A 409 -11.70 -7.77 6.00
C LEU A 409 -12.22 -8.89 6.90
N ARG A 410 -13.23 -9.62 6.44
CA ARG A 410 -13.59 -10.89 7.09
C ARG A 410 -12.32 -11.73 7.10
N PRO A 411 -12.04 -12.46 8.19
CA PRO A 411 -10.91 -13.37 8.17
C PRO A 411 -11.01 -14.26 6.93
N TYR A 412 -9.94 -14.23 6.14
CA TYR A 412 -9.83 -14.88 4.86
C TYR A 412 -8.78 -15.98 4.93
N SER A 413 -9.05 -17.09 4.26
CA SER A 413 -8.03 -18.08 3.98
C SER A 413 -7.85 -18.18 2.48
N THR A 414 -6.62 -18.00 2.02
CA THR A 414 -6.28 -18.03 0.60
C THR A 414 -5.18 -19.05 0.38
N ALA A 415 -5.32 -19.85 -0.67
CA ALA A 415 -4.28 -20.75 -1.16
C ALA A 415 -4.25 -20.66 -2.67
N MET A 416 -3.11 -20.34 -3.26
CA MET A 416 -2.93 -20.20 -4.69
C MET A 416 -1.60 -20.80 -5.14
N VAL A 417 -1.58 -21.33 -6.34
CA VAL A 417 -0.37 -21.68 -7.09
C VAL A 417 -0.19 -20.71 -8.25
N ILE A 418 1.06 -20.48 -8.65
CA ILE A 418 1.43 -19.65 -9.78
C ILE A 418 2.02 -20.54 -10.86
N LEU A 419 1.54 -20.42 -12.09
CA LEU A 419 2.02 -21.17 -13.24
C LEU A 419 2.55 -20.19 -14.28
N ASN A 420 3.84 -20.27 -14.56
CA ASN A 420 4.47 -19.49 -15.62
C ASN A 420 4.39 -20.27 -16.94
N LYS A 421 3.34 -20.00 -17.73
CA LYS A 421 3.14 -20.58 -19.05
C LYS A 421 3.85 -19.73 -20.11
N ARG A 422 3.94 -20.24 -21.34
CA ARG A 422 4.61 -19.48 -22.41
C ARG A 422 3.83 -18.22 -22.77
N ASP A 423 2.52 -18.35 -22.89
CA ASP A 423 1.52 -17.34 -23.26
C ASP A 423 1.02 -16.48 -22.09
N GLY A 424 1.51 -16.70 -20.86
CA GLY A 424 1.10 -15.88 -19.73
C GLY A 424 1.38 -16.50 -18.37
N VAL A 425 0.89 -15.83 -17.33
CA VAL A 425 0.99 -16.27 -15.94
C VAL A 425 -0.40 -16.56 -15.40
N VAL A 426 -0.61 -17.76 -14.87
CA VAL A 426 -1.86 -18.15 -14.21
C VAL A 426 -1.65 -18.16 -12.71
N PHE A 427 -2.55 -17.52 -11.98
CA PHE A 427 -2.74 -17.75 -10.54
C PHE A 427 -3.98 -18.60 -10.40
N ASP A 428 -3.87 -19.78 -9.78
CA ASP A 428 -4.96 -20.73 -9.61
C ASP A 428 -5.08 -21.07 -8.13
N GLY A 429 -6.27 -20.94 -7.54
CA GLY A 429 -6.41 -21.12 -6.12
C GLY A 429 -7.83 -21.08 -5.59
N THR A 430 -7.90 -21.02 -4.27
CA THR A 430 -9.14 -20.88 -3.51
C THR A 430 -9.11 -19.61 -2.67
N SER A 431 -10.26 -18.94 -2.57
CA SER A 431 -10.45 -17.72 -1.79
C SER A 431 -11.88 -17.63 -1.25
N PRO A 432 -12.11 -17.00 -0.08
CA PRO A 432 -13.46 -16.74 0.40
C PRO A 432 -14.18 -15.65 -0.40
N TYR A 433 -13.48 -14.88 -1.23
CA TYR A 433 -14.09 -13.82 -2.05
C TYR A 433 -14.85 -14.44 -3.22
N GLY A 434 -16.15 -14.15 -3.30
CA GLY A 434 -17.00 -14.51 -4.43
C GLY A 434 -16.96 -13.46 -5.54
N GLY A 435 -17.61 -13.76 -6.66
CA GLY A 435 -17.64 -12.87 -7.82
C GLY A 435 -18.14 -11.46 -7.50
N LYS A 436 -19.21 -11.37 -6.69
CA LYS A 436 -19.79 -10.09 -6.25
C LYS A 436 -18.82 -9.25 -5.41
N GLU A 437 -18.07 -9.87 -4.49
CA GLU A 437 -17.07 -9.16 -3.67
C GLU A 437 -15.91 -8.65 -4.54
N VAL A 438 -15.46 -9.46 -5.50
CA VAL A 438 -14.40 -9.04 -6.42
C VAL A 438 -14.83 -7.84 -7.25
N VAL A 439 -16.03 -7.88 -7.84
CA VAL A 439 -16.58 -6.73 -8.59
C VAL A 439 -16.74 -5.50 -7.69
N ALA A 440 -17.28 -5.67 -6.47
CA ALA A 440 -17.43 -4.56 -5.52
C ALA A 440 -16.07 -3.90 -5.20
N SER A 441 -15.02 -4.68 -4.97
CA SER A 441 -13.68 -4.17 -4.68
C SER A 441 -13.10 -3.30 -5.82
N ALA A 442 -13.33 -3.71 -7.07
CA ALA A 442 -12.89 -2.95 -8.25
C ALA A 442 -13.65 -1.61 -8.40
N MET A 443 -14.92 -1.56 -8.01
CA MET A 443 -15.75 -0.35 -8.10
C MET A 443 -15.41 0.71 -7.03
N VAL A 444 -14.90 0.30 -5.86
CA VAL A 444 -14.59 1.24 -4.76
C VAL A 444 -13.29 2.01 -4.98
N ALA A 445 -12.30 1.43 -5.68
CA ALA A 445 -10.97 2.05 -5.84
C ALA A 445 -11.00 3.48 -6.45
N PRO A 446 -11.77 3.76 -7.53
CA PRO A 446 -11.88 5.12 -8.08
C PRO A 446 -12.48 6.13 -7.08
N VAL A 447 -13.43 5.70 -6.26
CA VAL A 447 -14.06 6.54 -5.22
C VAL A 447 -13.03 6.93 -4.16
N GLY A 448 -12.19 5.99 -3.75
CA GLY A 448 -11.09 6.23 -2.81
C GLY A 448 -10.08 7.26 -3.33
N ILE A 449 -9.67 7.14 -4.60
CA ILE A 449 -8.74 8.09 -5.25
C ILE A 449 -9.35 9.50 -5.33
N MET A 450 -10.62 9.61 -5.73
CA MET A 450 -11.32 10.91 -5.78
C MET A 450 -11.41 11.55 -4.39
N ALA A 451 -11.75 10.78 -3.35
CA ALA A 451 -11.78 11.27 -1.98
C ALA A 451 -10.39 11.75 -1.51
N ALA A 452 -9.33 11.00 -1.82
CA ALA A 452 -7.96 11.37 -1.45
C ALA A 452 -7.49 12.69 -2.06
N ILE A 453 -7.91 13.00 -3.29
CA ILE A 453 -7.60 14.28 -3.96
C ILE A 453 -8.47 15.42 -3.42
N ALA A 454 -9.76 15.14 -3.17
CA ALA A 454 -10.73 16.12 -2.74
C ALA A 454 -10.46 16.63 -1.30
N ILE A 455 -10.15 15.73 -0.37
CA ILE A 455 -10.01 16.05 1.07
C ILE A 455 -9.00 17.18 1.34
N PRO A 456 -7.75 17.16 0.83
CA PRO A 456 -6.78 18.24 1.07
C PRO A 456 -7.26 19.60 0.55
N SER A 457 -7.94 19.61 -0.60
CA SER A 457 -8.48 20.83 -1.21
C SER A 457 -9.59 21.43 -0.35
N PHE A 458 -10.53 20.59 0.12
CA PHE A 458 -11.62 21.03 1.00
C PHE A 458 -11.10 21.50 2.37
N VAL A 459 -10.11 20.83 2.95
CA VAL A 459 -9.47 21.25 4.22
C VAL A 459 -8.78 22.60 4.05
N LYS A 460 -8.02 22.79 2.97
CA LYS A 460 -7.36 24.08 2.67
C LYS A 460 -8.38 25.20 2.44
N ALA A 461 -9.48 24.93 1.74
CA ALA A 461 -10.55 25.90 1.52
C ALA A 461 -11.24 26.28 2.83
N ARG A 462 -11.56 25.31 3.69
CA ARG A 462 -12.19 25.54 5.00
C ARG A 462 -11.29 26.35 5.93
N THR A 463 -10.02 25.98 6.05
CA THR A 463 -9.04 26.69 6.88
C THR A 463 -8.82 28.12 6.39
N SER A 464 -8.75 28.33 5.07
CA SER A 464 -8.65 29.68 4.47
C SER A 464 -9.89 30.52 4.75
N ALA A 465 -11.10 29.95 4.62
CA ALA A 465 -12.35 30.64 4.92
C ALA A 465 -12.45 31.03 6.40
N GLN A 466 -12.11 30.11 7.31
CA GLN A 466 -12.09 30.37 8.75
C GLN A 466 -11.08 31.47 9.12
N ARG A 467 -9.89 31.46 8.52
CA ARG A 467 -8.89 32.53 8.67
C ARG A 467 -9.42 33.87 8.21
N ASN A 468 -10.04 33.94 7.03
CA ASN A 468 -10.59 35.18 6.49
C ASN A 468 -11.72 35.73 7.38
N SER A 469 -12.60 34.86 7.89
CA SER A 469 -13.61 35.25 8.88
C SER A 469 -12.98 35.76 10.17
N CYS A 470 -11.91 35.14 10.65
CA CYS A 470 -11.20 35.61 11.84
C CYS A 470 -10.59 37.01 11.64
N VAL A 471 -9.95 37.26 10.50
CA VAL A 471 -9.40 38.59 10.16
C VAL A 471 -10.51 39.63 10.06
N ASN A 472 -11.67 39.26 9.49
CA ASN A 472 -12.83 40.15 9.44
C ASN A 472 -13.43 40.46 10.82
N ASN A 473 -13.39 39.50 11.76
CA ASN A 473 -13.79 39.75 13.15
C ASN A 473 -12.82 40.73 13.82
N LEU A 474 -11.51 40.60 13.60
CA LEU A 474 -10.52 41.54 14.14
C LEU A 474 -10.78 42.97 13.63
N ARG A 475 -11.14 43.16 12.34
CA ARG A 475 -11.51 44.47 11.81
C ARG A 475 -12.72 45.07 12.51
N GLN A 476 -13.75 44.26 12.76
CA GLN A 476 -14.95 44.72 13.48
C GLN A 476 -14.65 45.10 14.93
N ILE A 477 -13.78 44.34 15.61
CA ILE A 477 -13.31 44.67 16.96
C ILE A 477 -12.56 46.00 16.94
N ASP A 478 -11.68 46.20 15.97
CA ASP A 478 -10.87 47.42 15.86
C ASP A 478 -11.75 48.66 15.63
N SER A 479 -12.67 48.60 14.65
CA SER A 479 -13.60 49.70 14.38
C SER A 479 -14.53 49.99 15.56
N ALA A 480 -15.01 48.97 16.27
CA ALA A 480 -15.85 49.16 17.45
C ALA A 480 -15.09 49.79 18.63
N LYS A 481 -13.80 49.43 18.78
CA LYS A 481 -12.90 50.02 19.78
C LYS A 481 -12.66 51.50 19.47
N GLU A 482 -12.35 51.85 18.22
CA GLU A 482 -12.15 53.24 17.80
C GLU A 482 -13.42 54.09 18.03
N GLN A 483 -14.58 53.55 17.68
CA GLN A 483 -15.85 54.25 17.87
C GLN A 483 -16.16 54.48 19.36
N TRP A 484 -15.96 53.47 20.21
CA TRP A 484 -16.14 53.61 21.65
C TRP A 484 -15.14 54.61 22.26
N ALA A 485 -13.88 54.56 21.85
CA ALA A 485 -12.86 55.49 22.31
C ALA A 485 -13.19 56.95 21.96
N LEU A 486 -13.71 57.19 20.75
CA LEU A 486 -14.15 58.52 20.32
C LEU A 486 -15.32 59.04 21.17
N GLU A 487 -16.30 58.20 21.47
CA GLU A 487 -17.46 58.59 22.29
C GLU A 487 -17.09 58.80 23.77
N GLN A 488 -16.11 58.06 24.29
CA GLN A 488 -15.61 58.21 25.66
C GLN A 488 -14.47 59.24 25.79
N SER A 489 -14.07 59.89 24.68
CA SER A 489 -12.95 60.84 24.64
C SER A 489 -11.62 60.27 25.16
N LEU A 490 -11.34 59.00 24.82
CA LEU A 490 -10.11 58.31 25.22
C LEU A 490 -8.96 58.59 24.26
N SER A 491 -7.75 58.58 24.82
CA SER A 491 -6.50 58.81 24.09
C SER A 491 -5.78 57.49 23.77
N GLU A 492 -4.78 57.55 22.89
CA GLU A 492 -3.92 56.39 22.61
C GLU A 492 -3.26 55.85 23.90
N GLY A 493 -3.24 54.54 24.05
CA GLY A 493 -2.74 53.86 25.25
C GLY A 493 -3.78 53.63 26.34
N ASP A 494 -4.96 54.24 26.25
CA ASP A 494 -6.02 54.05 27.25
C ASP A 494 -6.65 52.65 27.17
N HIS A 495 -7.10 52.16 28.34
CA HIS A 495 -7.75 50.87 28.46
C HIS A 495 -9.14 50.86 27.83
N VAL A 496 -9.48 49.77 27.15
CA VAL A 496 -10.75 49.60 26.45
C VAL A 496 -11.66 48.67 27.24
N ASP A 497 -12.85 49.14 27.62
CA ASP A 497 -13.87 48.28 28.21
C ASP A 497 -14.50 47.37 27.15
N PRO A 498 -14.28 46.04 27.21
CA PRO A 498 -14.81 45.09 26.23
C PRO A 498 -16.34 45.08 26.16
N VAL A 499 -17.03 45.38 27.27
CA VAL A 499 -18.51 45.39 27.33
C VAL A 499 -19.05 46.66 26.69
N GLY A 500 -18.46 47.81 27.03
CA GLY A 500 -18.79 49.10 26.43
C GLY A 500 -18.60 49.11 24.91
N MET A 501 -17.49 48.57 24.39
CA MET A 501 -17.27 48.55 22.93
C MET A 501 -18.15 47.53 22.18
N ALA A 502 -18.62 46.47 22.86
CA ALA A 502 -19.38 45.41 22.20
C ALA A 502 -20.70 45.92 21.61
N GLN A 503 -21.23 47.04 22.09
CA GLN A 503 -22.46 47.66 21.58
C GLN A 503 -22.34 48.19 20.14
N TYR A 504 -21.13 48.48 19.65
CA TYR A 504 -20.90 48.89 18.26
C TYR A 504 -20.65 47.70 17.33
N ILE A 505 -20.64 46.48 17.87
CA ILE A 505 -20.57 45.26 17.08
C ILE A 505 -21.98 44.72 16.91
N ARG A 506 -22.31 44.33 15.68
CA ARG A 506 -23.63 43.76 15.35
C ARG A 506 -23.98 42.59 16.27
N GLY A 507 -25.04 42.74 17.05
CA GLY A 507 -25.49 41.74 18.03
C GLY A 507 -24.99 41.99 19.45
N ASN A 508 -24.40 43.16 19.72
CA ASN A 508 -23.98 43.66 21.04
C ASN A 508 -23.08 42.68 21.80
N ARG A 509 -22.23 41.96 21.07
CA ARG A 509 -21.33 40.93 21.62
C ARG A 509 -20.05 40.85 20.81
N LEU A 510 -18.95 40.53 21.48
CA LEU A 510 -17.69 40.25 20.80
C LEU A 510 -17.81 38.98 19.93
N PRO A 511 -17.28 39.00 18.71
CA PRO A 511 -17.28 37.82 17.86
C PRO A 511 -16.35 36.74 18.44
N SER A 512 -16.63 35.47 18.14
CA SER A 512 -15.77 34.35 18.48
C SER A 512 -14.93 33.91 17.28
N CYS A 513 -13.68 33.50 17.49
CA CYS A 513 -12.86 32.96 16.42
C CYS A 513 -13.44 31.62 15.92
N PRO A 514 -13.64 31.42 14.60
CA PRO A 514 -14.17 30.16 14.04
C PRO A 514 -13.31 28.92 14.29
N GLN A 515 -12.05 29.12 14.71
CA GLN A 515 -11.09 28.07 15.07
C GLN A 515 -10.83 27.97 16.57
N GLY A 516 -11.62 28.67 17.40
CA GLY A 516 -11.49 28.61 18.86
C GLY A 516 -10.39 29.49 19.46
N GLY A 517 -9.77 30.38 18.66
CA GLY A 517 -8.81 31.37 19.16
C GLY A 517 -9.45 32.42 20.07
N ILE A 518 -8.64 32.99 20.96
CA ILE A 518 -9.03 34.06 21.89
C ILE A 518 -8.63 35.39 21.27
N TYR A 519 -9.52 36.39 21.33
CA TYR A 519 -9.23 37.75 20.88
C TYR A 519 -8.72 38.61 22.03
N THR A 520 -7.62 39.32 21.78
CA THR A 520 -7.09 40.36 22.67
C THR A 520 -7.36 41.71 22.02
N ILE A 521 -8.11 42.59 22.69
CA ILE A 521 -8.56 43.87 22.10
C ILE A 521 -7.42 44.89 22.00
N ASN A 522 -6.49 44.83 22.96
CA ASN A 522 -5.39 45.78 23.19
C ASN A 522 -5.86 47.23 23.47
N PRO A 523 -4.99 48.10 24.03
CA PRO A 523 -5.32 49.50 24.28
C PRO A 523 -5.67 50.28 23.00
N VAL A 524 -6.26 51.47 23.16
CA VAL A 524 -6.54 52.39 22.03
C VAL A 524 -5.24 52.69 21.28
N GLY A 525 -5.25 52.59 19.94
CA GLY A 525 -4.07 52.75 19.09
C GLY A 525 -3.26 51.48 18.80
N ALA A 526 -3.53 50.36 19.49
CA ALA A 526 -2.91 49.06 19.21
C ALA A 526 -3.90 48.06 18.60
N ASN A 527 -3.53 47.39 17.50
CA ASN A 527 -4.42 46.46 16.80
C ASN A 527 -4.90 45.30 17.70
N PRO A 528 -6.17 44.84 17.57
CA PRO A 528 -6.60 43.61 18.22
C PRO A 528 -5.91 42.39 17.60
N GLU A 529 -5.66 41.39 18.43
CA GLU A 529 -4.93 40.18 18.07
C GLU A 529 -5.76 38.93 18.31
N CYS A 530 -5.43 37.85 17.60
CA CYS A 530 -5.97 36.52 17.84
C CYS A 530 -4.84 35.59 18.29
N SER A 531 -5.12 34.71 19.25
CA SER A 531 -4.14 33.74 19.75
C SER A 531 -3.67 32.70 18.72
N ILE A 532 -4.31 32.61 17.54
CA ILE A 532 -3.94 31.67 16.48
C ILE A 532 -2.88 32.30 15.57
N PRO A 533 -1.69 31.69 15.41
CA PRO A 533 -0.63 32.21 14.55
C PRO A 533 -1.09 32.47 13.11
N GLY A 534 -0.80 33.67 12.59
CA GLY A 534 -1.16 34.09 11.23
C GLY A 534 -2.55 34.72 11.09
N HIS A 535 -3.37 34.73 12.14
CA HIS A 535 -4.64 35.46 12.20
C HIS A 535 -4.40 36.88 12.74
N ARG A 536 -3.86 37.75 11.88
CA ARG A 536 -3.51 39.14 12.25
C ARG A 536 -4.03 40.13 11.22
N LEU A 537 -4.40 41.32 11.71
CA LEU A 537 -4.55 42.50 10.86
C LEU A 537 -3.17 42.86 10.30
N ARG A 538 -3.13 43.22 9.02
CA ARG A 538 -1.91 43.65 8.35
C ARG A 538 -1.85 45.15 8.27
#